data_AF-A0A914SG62-F1
#
_entry.id   AF-A0A914SG62-F1
#
_cell.length_a   1.000
_cell.length_b   1.000
_cell.length_c   1.000
_cell.angle_alpha   90.00
_cell.angle_beta   90.00
_cell.angle_gamma   90.00
#
_symmetry.space_group_name_H-M   'P 1'
#
loop_
_entity.id
_entity.type
_entity.pdbx_description
1 polymer ?
#
loop_
_entity_poly.entity_id
_entity_poly.type
_entity_poly.pdbx_seq_one_letter_code
_entity_poly.pdbx_strand_id
1 'polypeptide(L)'
;MAESVMEKYKVPTGLRPLLEALARETLRAQPNDLYQFGQIFFDVLQQHRSQNPSVDVISDPLSYDMFRTELHHKYKTQQASVNSRPGSPADLAATKIQAAFRGHVAITAVF
;
A
#
# COMPACT_ATOMS: atom_id res chain seq x y z
N MET A 1 42.63 -24.31 6.27
CA MET A 1 41.31 -24.79 6.73
C MET A 1 40.35 -23.60 6.77
N ALA A 2 39.59 -23.37 5.70
CA ALA A 2 38.70 -22.21 5.56
C ALA A 2 37.34 -22.57 4.93
N GLU A 3 36.92 -23.84 5.03
CA GLU A 3 35.73 -24.33 4.32
C GLU A 3 34.46 -24.44 5.19
N SER A 4 34.46 -24.09 6.47
CA SER A 4 33.33 -24.40 7.37
C SER A 4 32.35 -23.26 7.67
N VAL A 5 32.53 -22.04 7.13
CA VAL A 5 31.70 -20.89 7.50
C VAL A 5 30.51 -20.66 6.55
N MET A 6 30.63 -21.07 5.28
CA MET A 6 29.63 -20.80 4.24
C MET A 6 28.35 -21.64 4.35
N GLU A 7 28.41 -22.82 4.97
CA GLU A 7 27.24 -23.71 5.09
C GLU A 7 26.25 -23.30 6.18
N LYS A 8 26.67 -22.44 7.12
CA LYS A 8 25.87 -22.10 8.31
C LYS A 8 24.77 -21.06 8.04
N TYR A 9 24.90 -20.28 6.97
CA TYR A 9 23.97 -19.19 6.62
C TYR A 9 23.44 -19.37 5.20
N LYS A 10 22.36 -20.14 5.07
CA LYS A 10 21.62 -20.27 3.80
C LYS A 10 20.54 -19.19 3.73
N VAL A 11 20.50 -18.47 2.61
CA VAL A 11 19.45 -17.49 2.33
C VAL A 11 18.13 -18.23 2.02
N PRO A 12 17.01 -17.88 2.67
CA PRO A 12 15.71 -18.44 2.33
C PRO A 12 15.35 -18.16 0.87
N THR A 13 14.82 -19.15 0.18
CA THR A 13 14.50 -19.06 -1.27
C THR A 13 13.53 -17.92 -1.59
N GLY A 14 12.56 -17.65 -0.71
CA GLY A 14 11.59 -16.56 -0.87
C GLY A 14 12.12 -15.17 -0.50
N LEU A 15 13.32 -15.04 0.09
CA LEU A 15 13.82 -13.75 0.54
C LEU A 15 14.23 -12.86 -0.64
N ARG A 16 14.89 -13.43 -1.65
CA ARG A 16 15.34 -12.67 -2.83
C ARG A 16 14.17 -12.06 -3.61
N PRO A 17 13.13 -12.83 -4.02
CA PRO A 17 11.98 -12.26 -4.71
C PRO A 17 11.25 -11.21 -3.89
N LEU A 18 11.14 -11.42 -2.57
CA LEU A 18 10.51 -10.47 -1.66
C LEU A 18 11.22 -9.12 -1.61
N LEU A 19 12.54 -9.13 -1.43
CA LEU A 19 13.33 -7.91 -1.40
C LEU A 19 13.35 -7.21 -2.77
N GLU A 20 13.38 -7.98 -3.86
CA GLU A 20 13.31 -7.45 -5.20
C GLU A 20 11.96 -6.75 -5.47
N ALA A 21 10.84 -7.35 -5.03
CA ALA A 21 9.52 -6.72 -5.11
C ALA A 21 9.45 -5.42 -4.30
N LEU A 22 9.91 -5.44 -3.03
CA LEU A 22 9.96 -4.23 -2.20
C LEU A 22 10.81 -3.13 -2.84
N ALA A 23 11.98 -3.48 -3.38
CA ALA A 23 12.87 -2.54 -4.05
C ALA A 23 12.22 -1.95 -5.31
N ARG A 24 11.60 -2.78 -6.17
CA ARG A 24 10.89 -2.32 -7.36
C ARG A 24 9.79 -1.33 -7.01
N GLU A 25 8.96 -1.64 -6.02
CA GLU A 25 7.86 -0.77 -5.63
C GLU A 25 8.34 0.51 -4.94
N THR A 26 9.43 0.44 -4.17
CA THR A 26 10.08 1.63 -3.59
C THR A 26 10.58 2.58 -4.67
N LEU A 27 11.31 2.05 -5.67
CA LEU A 27 11.83 2.85 -6.79
C LEU A 27 10.70 3.47 -7.62
N ARG A 28 9.55 2.78 -7.70
CA ARG A 28 8.38 3.23 -8.45
C ARG A 28 7.56 4.28 -7.71
N ALA A 29 7.34 4.09 -6.41
CA ALA A 29 6.55 4.99 -5.57
C ALA A 29 7.34 6.22 -5.12
N GLN A 30 8.68 6.13 -5.10
CA GLN A 30 9.59 7.15 -4.57
C GLN A 30 9.07 7.77 -3.25
N PRO A 31 8.88 6.95 -2.21
CA PRO A 31 8.27 7.42 -0.98
C PRO A 31 9.19 8.39 -0.22
N ASN A 32 8.61 9.39 0.44
CA ASN A 32 9.36 10.29 1.33
C ASN A 32 9.74 9.59 2.65
N ASP A 33 8.92 8.65 3.11
CA ASP A 33 9.17 7.81 4.28
C ASP A 33 9.20 6.34 3.87
N LEU A 34 10.41 5.77 3.82
CA LEU A 34 10.63 4.39 3.45
C LEU A 34 10.11 3.41 4.52
N TYR A 35 10.14 3.79 5.80
CA TYR A 35 9.71 2.90 6.87
C TYR A 35 8.20 2.71 6.84
N GLN A 36 7.45 3.81 6.71
CA GLN A 36 6.00 3.73 6.55
C GLN A 36 5.61 2.98 5.28
N PHE A 37 6.27 3.26 4.15
CA PHE A 37 6.01 2.52 2.92
C PHE A 37 6.27 1.02 3.08
N GLY A 38 7.37 0.64 3.75
CA GLY A 38 7.70 -0.76 4.04
C GLY A 38 6.64 -1.44 4.91
N GLN A 39 6.12 -0.76 5.94
CA GLN A 39 5.04 -1.29 6.77
C GLN A 39 3.79 -1.59 5.93
N ILE A 40 3.32 -0.63 5.13
CA ILE A 40 2.16 -0.83 4.24
C ILE A 40 2.41 -1.95 3.25
N PHE A 41 3.63 -2.03 2.68
CA PHE A 41 4.01 -3.10 1.77
C PHE A 41 3.82 -4.49 2.39
N PHE A 42 4.37 -4.71 3.59
CA PHE A 42 4.26 -6.00 4.26
C PHE A 42 2.83 -6.31 4.73
N ASP A 43 2.09 -5.30 5.21
CA ASP A 43 0.69 -5.46 5.61
C ASP A 43 -0.19 -5.89 4.44
N VAL A 44 -0.08 -5.21 3.29
CA VAL A 44 -0.85 -5.54 2.08
C VAL A 44 -0.44 -6.91 1.56
N LEU A 45 0.85 -7.24 1.58
CA LEU A 45 1.35 -8.54 1.13
C LEU A 45 0.79 -9.67 2.01
N GLN A 46 0.77 -9.48 3.32
CA GLN A 46 0.24 -10.46 4.28
C GLN A 46 -1.27 -10.63 4.12
N GLN A 47 -2.01 -9.55 3.85
CA GLN A 47 -3.43 -9.60 3.57
C GLN A 47 -3.72 -10.45 2.31
N HIS A 48 -3.00 -10.20 1.21
CA HIS A 48 -3.16 -10.98 -0.03
C HIS A 48 -2.82 -12.46 0.14
N ARG A 49 -1.76 -12.79 0.88
CA ARG A 49 -1.39 -14.18 1.20
C ARG A 49 -2.43 -14.88 2.07
N SER A 50 -3.06 -14.15 2.98
CA SER A 50 -4.11 -14.69 3.85
C SER A 50 -5.40 -14.99 3.07
N GLN A 51 -5.71 -14.17 2.07
CA GLN A 51 -6.87 -14.37 1.19
C GLN A 51 -6.65 -15.48 0.16
N ASN A 52 -5.42 -15.65 -0.33
CA ASN A 52 -5.05 -16.61 -1.36
C ASN A 52 -3.83 -17.44 -0.93
N PRO A 53 -4.00 -18.42 -0.01
CA PRO A 53 -2.88 -19.18 0.53
C PRO A 53 -2.20 -20.13 -0.48
N SER A 54 -2.85 -20.42 -1.61
CA SER A 54 -2.34 -21.32 -2.66
C SER A 54 -1.51 -20.62 -3.73
N VAL A 55 -1.52 -19.29 -3.80
CA VAL A 55 -0.88 -18.52 -4.87
C VAL A 55 0.25 -17.66 -4.29
N ASP A 56 1.44 -17.77 -4.88
CA ASP A 56 2.52 -16.86 -4.53
C ASP A 56 2.32 -15.50 -5.23
N VAL A 57 1.76 -14.57 -4.46
CA VAL A 57 1.42 -13.18 -4.83
C VAL A 57 2.56 -12.45 -5.56
N ILE A 58 3.83 -12.75 -5.26
CA ILE A 58 4.98 -12.08 -5.87
C ILE A 58 5.34 -12.68 -7.23
N SER A 59 5.07 -13.96 -7.43
CA SER A 59 5.43 -14.69 -8.65
C SER A 59 4.33 -14.62 -9.71
N ASP A 60 3.06 -14.61 -9.29
CA ASP A 60 1.91 -14.60 -10.18
C ASP A 60 1.61 -13.18 -10.70
N PRO A 61 1.63 -12.94 -12.03
CA PRO A 61 1.44 -11.60 -12.58
C PRO A 61 0.11 -10.93 -12.23
N LEU A 62 -0.99 -11.70 -12.20
CA LEU A 62 -2.32 -11.16 -11.92
C LEU A 62 -2.45 -10.75 -10.44
N SER A 63 -2.02 -11.64 -9.55
CA SER A 63 -1.99 -11.39 -8.11
C SER A 63 -1.06 -10.22 -7.76
N TYR A 64 0.08 -10.12 -8.43
CA TYR A 64 1.02 -9.02 -8.25
C TYR A 64 0.42 -7.68 -8.67
N ASP A 65 -0.31 -7.62 -9.79
CA ASP A 65 -0.94 -6.37 -10.25
C ASP A 65 -2.05 -5.89 -9.31
N MET A 66 -2.85 -6.82 -8.77
CA MET A 66 -3.84 -6.52 -7.74
C MET A 66 -3.17 -6.01 -6.46
N PHE A 67 -2.18 -6.74 -5.96
CA PHE A 67 -1.37 -6.36 -4.78
C PHE A 67 -0.79 -4.95 -4.94
N ARG A 68 -0.21 -4.68 -6.11
CA ARG A 68 0.42 -3.41 -6.42
C ARG A 68 -0.60 -2.28 -6.47
N THR A 69 -1.75 -2.49 -7.09
CA THR A 69 -2.82 -1.49 -7.15
C THR A 69 -3.27 -1.10 -5.73
N GLU A 70 -3.49 -2.08 -4.88
CA GLU A 70 -3.87 -1.89 -3.47
C GLU A 70 -2.77 -1.19 -2.66
N LEU A 71 -1.50 -1.59 -2.82
CA LEU A 71 -0.35 -0.98 -2.16
C LEU A 71 -0.28 0.53 -2.43
N HIS A 72 -0.32 0.91 -3.71
CA HIS A 72 -0.23 2.31 -4.11
C HIS A 72 -1.46 3.11 -3.69
N HIS A 73 -2.65 2.50 -3.70
CA HIS A 73 -3.87 3.12 -3.18
C HIS A 73 -3.75 3.42 -1.68
N LYS A 74 -3.40 2.42 -0.87
CA LYS A 74 -3.24 2.59 0.59
C LYS A 74 -2.16 3.60 0.94
N TYR A 75 -1.01 3.56 0.25
CA TYR A 75 0.06 4.53 0.47
C TYR A 75 -0.38 5.97 0.15
N LYS A 76 -1.10 6.19 -0.97
CA LYS A 76 -1.65 7.51 -1.30
C LYS A 76 -2.71 7.96 -0.32
N THR A 77 -3.59 7.07 0.13
CA THR A 77 -4.64 7.38 1.11
C THR A 77 -4.04 7.74 2.48
N GLN A 78 -3.01 7.04 2.93
CA GLN A 78 -2.29 7.40 4.17
C GLN A 78 -1.55 8.73 4.04
N GLN A 79 -0.86 8.98 2.92
CA GLN A 79 -0.26 10.29 2.67
C GLN A 79 -1.31 11.40 2.60
N ALA A 80 -2.46 11.12 1.99
CA ALA A 80 -3.58 12.04 1.93
C ALA A 80 -4.20 12.25 3.32
N SER A 81 -4.16 11.29 4.23
CA SER A 81 -4.59 11.45 5.64
C SER A 81 -3.64 12.37 6.41
N VAL A 82 -2.32 12.29 6.17
CA VAL A 82 -1.35 13.22 6.76
C VAL A 82 -1.46 14.61 6.14
N ASN A 83 -1.73 14.70 4.83
CA ASN A 83 -1.99 15.95 4.11
C ASN A 83 -3.48 16.31 4.05
N SER A 84 -4.33 15.66 4.84
CA SER A 84 -5.75 15.99 4.90
C SER A 84 -5.84 17.30 5.63
N ARG A 85 -5.89 18.36 4.82
CA ARG A 85 -6.52 19.61 5.22
C ARG A 85 -7.85 19.17 5.85
N PRO A 86 -8.07 19.39 7.16
CA PRO A 86 -9.36 19.09 7.75
C PRO A 86 -10.39 19.78 6.87
N GLY A 87 -11.38 19.02 6.37
CA GLY A 87 -12.30 19.47 5.33
C GLY A 87 -12.68 20.91 5.62
N SER A 88 -12.12 21.84 4.85
CA SER A 88 -12.16 23.22 5.27
C SER A 88 -13.63 23.63 5.28
N PRO A 89 -14.04 24.63 6.08
CA PRO A 89 -15.41 25.10 6.02
C PRO A 89 -15.87 25.39 4.58
N ALA A 90 -14.93 25.75 3.69
CA ALA A 90 -15.16 25.93 2.26
C ALA A 90 -15.47 24.63 1.50
N ASP A 91 -14.79 23.51 1.80
CA ASP A 91 -15.04 22.22 1.12
C ASP A 91 -16.41 21.66 1.52
N LEU A 92 -16.75 21.75 2.82
CA LEU A 92 -18.06 21.38 3.37
C LEU A 92 -19.18 22.26 2.80
N ALA A 93 -18.93 23.56 2.66
CA ALA A 93 -19.84 24.48 2.00
C ALA A 93 -19.98 24.18 0.50
N ALA A 94 -18.88 23.90 -0.20
CA ALA A 94 -18.90 23.56 -1.62
C ALA A 94 -19.73 22.30 -1.88
N THR A 95 -19.56 21.24 -1.08
CA THR A 95 -20.39 20.03 -1.16
C THR A 95 -21.88 20.35 -0.91
N LYS A 96 -22.19 21.19 0.10
CA LYS A 96 -23.57 21.61 0.38
C LYS A 96 -24.19 22.41 -0.78
N ILE A 97 -23.45 23.37 -1.33
CA ILE A 97 -23.89 24.22 -2.45
C ILE A 97 -24.09 23.38 -3.71
N GLN A 98 -23.14 22.49 -4.03
CA GLN A 98 -23.21 21.62 -5.20
C GLN A 98 -24.35 20.61 -5.10
N ALA A 99 -24.57 20.03 -3.92
CA ALA A 99 -25.66 19.09 -3.68
C ALA A 99 -27.02 19.80 -3.81
N ALA A 100 -27.18 20.96 -3.16
CA ALA A 100 -28.40 21.77 -3.26
C ALA A 100 -28.70 22.19 -4.71
N PHE A 101 -27.70 22.64 -5.46
CA PHE A 101 -27.86 23.03 -6.87
C PHE A 101 -28.27 21.85 -7.76
N ARG A 102 -27.77 20.65 -7.48
CA ARG A 102 -28.13 19.43 -8.21
C ARG A 102 -29.41 18.75 -7.70
N GLY A 103 -30.11 19.33 -6.74
CA GLY A 103 -31.32 18.74 -6.15
C GLY A 103 -31.06 17.48 -5.32
N HIS A 104 -29.84 17.28 -4.84
CA HIS A 104 -29.44 16.13 -4.02
C HIS A 104 -29.11 16.59 -2.59
N VAL A 105 -29.34 15.73 -1.59
CA VAL A 105 -28.98 16.04 -0.19
C VAL A 105 -27.59 15.47 0.08
N ALA A 106 -26.68 16.32 0.58
CA ALA A 106 -25.37 15.87 1.03
C ALA A 106 -25.54 15.07 2.34
N ILE A 107 -25.33 13.74 2.30
CA ILE A 107 -25.22 12.92 3.51
C ILE A 107 -23.89 13.28 4.16
N THR A 108 -23.95 14.21 5.11
CA THR A 108 -22.81 14.55 5.96
C THR A 108 -22.81 13.56 7.12
N ALA A 109 -21.96 12.52 7.03
CA ALA A 109 -21.70 11.66 8.16
C ALA A 109 -20.92 12.46 9.21
N VAL A 110 -21.59 12.76 10.33
CA VAL A 110 -20.99 13.37 11.51
C VAL A 110 -20.43 12.24 12.36
N PHE A 111 -19.10 12.10 12.42
CA PHE A 111 -18.38 11.47 13.52
C PHE A 111 -17.07 12.22 13.76
#